data_AF-A0A517WF52-F1
#
_entry.id   AF-A0A517WF52-F1
#
_cell.length_a   1.000
_cell.length_b   1.000
_cell.length_c   1.000
_cell.angle_alpha   90.00
_cell.angle_beta   90.00
_cell.angle_gamma   90.00
#
_symmetry.space_group_name_H-M   'P 1'
#
loop_
_entity.id
_entity.type
_entity.pdbx_description
1 polymer ?
#
loop_
_entity_poly.entity_id
_entity_poly.type
_entity_poly.pdbx_seq_one_letter_code
_entity_poly.pdbx_strand_id
1 'polypeptide(L)'
;MNRYTKKVDQFAAAPMFTVSILFLAFFAGFLHLKNLESEGIPLLICEWSLFLLYPCFMIEAMVHLALGSPRWKLNLLYCLVPPLRITARDQMSGRAIWFPLLAWSEVDKQFCKQVRKTFSAPMLLIALLVLPLFAAEHYWSEQIQASPMLADLTAIATGFIWFAFTLEFIIMISIEQKRLDYCRKHWIDLAVICLPMVAFLRFFTTTSKLLRLQQLARSARIFRLKSLVMKLYRALLILEIVNRFLHRNPEKRIARLEELLIEKEHEMESIRAEMALLSERIAVNSLDEDSETEVLPLPQKKAA
;
A
#
# COMPACT_ATOMS: atom_id res chain seq x y z
N MET A 1 20.87 -23.63 6.03
CA MET A 1 20.64 -22.30 6.65
C MET A 1 19.23 -21.73 6.46
N ASN A 2 18.47 -22.06 5.40
CA ASN A 2 17.19 -21.39 5.10
C ASN A 2 15.96 -21.74 5.96
N ARG A 3 15.89 -22.92 6.60
CA ARG A 3 14.64 -23.34 7.26
C ARG A 3 14.38 -22.61 8.58
N TYR A 4 15.44 -22.28 9.32
CA TYR A 4 15.34 -21.62 10.63
C TYR A 4 14.93 -20.15 10.50
N THR A 5 15.56 -19.39 9.59
CA THR A 5 15.20 -17.99 9.35
C THR A 5 13.75 -17.85 8.90
N LYS A 6 13.23 -18.78 8.09
CA LYS A 6 11.81 -18.79 7.69
C LYS A 6 10.86 -19.05 8.86
N LYS A 7 11.18 -20.00 9.75
CA LYS A 7 10.37 -20.28 10.94
C LYS A 7 10.37 -19.11 11.92
N VAL A 8 11.53 -18.50 12.14
CA VAL A 8 11.67 -17.32 13.01
C VAL A 8 10.88 -16.15 12.45
N ASP A 9 10.97 -15.88 11.14
CA ASP A 9 10.21 -14.79 10.50
C ASP A 9 8.69 -15.03 10.57
N GLN A 10 8.23 -16.27 10.36
CA GLN A 10 6.82 -16.63 10.49
C GLN A 10 6.27 -16.46 11.91
N PHE A 11 7.06 -16.82 12.92
CA PHE A 11 6.66 -16.68 14.33
C PHE A 11 6.74 -15.22 14.80
N ALA A 12 7.77 -14.48 14.38
CA ALA A 12 7.99 -13.09 14.77
C ALA A 12 7.04 -12.10 14.05
N ALA A 13 6.47 -12.46 12.90
CA ALA A 13 5.67 -11.53 12.10
C ALA A 13 4.46 -10.95 12.85
N ALA A 14 3.67 -11.79 13.52
CA ALA A 14 2.49 -11.35 14.28
C ALA A 14 2.85 -10.48 15.50
N PRO A 15 3.75 -10.90 16.42
CA PRO A 15 4.12 -10.09 17.57
C PRO A 15 4.87 -8.81 17.16
N MET A 16 5.72 -8.85 16.12
CA MET A 16 6.39 -7.63 15.66
C MET A 16 5.43 -6.66 15.00
N PHE A 17 4.39 -7.15 14.32
CA PHE A 17 3.33 -6.28 13.78
C PHE A 17 2.60 -5.53 14.89
N THR A 18 2.17 -6.22 15.95
CA THR A 18 1.47 -5.59 17.08
C THR A 18 2.38 -4.62 17.83
N VAL A 19 3.62 -5.02 18.11
CA VAL A 19 4.64 -4.16 18.74
C VAL A 19 4.91 -2.91 17.88
N SER A 20 4.98 -3.04 16.55
CA SER A 20 5.19 -1.89 15.66
C SER A 20 4.00 -0.93 15.63
N ILE A 21 2.77 -1.44 15.66
CA ILE A 21 1.57 -0.61 15.75
C ILE A 21 1.52 0.13 17.09
N LEU A 22 1.77 -0.57 18.19
CA LEU A 22 1.81 0.05 19.52
C LEU A 22 2.89 1.12 19.60
N PHE A 23 4.10 0.82 19.10
CA PHE A 23 5.18 1.78 19.02
C PHE A 23 4.76 3.03 18.23
N LEU A 24 4.13 2.86 17.07
CA LEU A 24 3.67 4.00 16.27
C LEU A 24 2.58 4.81 16.98
N ALA A 25 1.68 4.17 17.72
CA ALA A 25 0.63 4.84 18.49
C ALA A 25 1.21 5.67 19.64
N PHE A 26 2.11 5.09 20.44
CA PHE A 26 2.79 5.83 21.52
C PHE A 26 3.71 6.92 20.98
N PHE A 27 4.36 6.69 19.83
CA PHE A 27 5.17 7.70 19.17
C PHE A 27 4.34 8.90 18.70
N ALA A 28 3.14 8.65 18.17
CA ALA A 28 2.20 9.70 17.81
C ALA A 28 1.78 10.55 19.02
N GLY A 29 1.44 9.88 20.14
CA GLY A 29 1.10 10.54 21.39
C GLY A 29 2.26 11.36 21.94
N PHE A 30 3.46 10.76 22.04
CA PHE A 30 4.68 11.42 22.51
C PHE A 30 5.00 12.67 21.68
N LEU A 31 4.95 12.58 20.34
CA LEU A 31 5.24 13.71 19.46
C LEU A 31 4.28 14.88 19.74
N HIS A 32 2.98 14.60 19.83
CA HIS A 32 1.96 15.63 19.97
C HIS A 32 1.85 16.21 21.39
N LEU A 33 1.99 15.39 22.42
CA LEU A 33 1.99 15.84 23.82
C LEU A 33 3.25 16.65 24.15
N LYS A 34 4.42 16.21 23.68
CA LYS A 34 5.68 16.93 23.90
C LYS A 34 5.73 18.27 23.16
N ASN A 35 5.14 18.36 21.97
CA ASN A 35 5.04 19.62 21.24
C ASN A 35 4.06 20.63 21.90
N LEU A 36 3.19 20.17 22.80
CA LEU A 36 2.33 21.00 23.64
C LEU A 36 3.00 21.38 24.97
N GLU A 37 4.24 20.95 25.22
CA GLU A 37 4.94 21.08 26.52
C GLU A 37 4.10 20.54 27.70
N SER A 38 3.27 19.53 27.45
CA SER A 38 2.48 18.90 28.51
C SER A 38 3.39 18.11 29.45
N GLU A 39 3.46 18.51 30.72
CA GLU A 39 4.17 17.78 31.78
C GLU A 39 3.32 16.67 32.43
N GLY A 40 2.21 16.29 31.78
CA GLY A 40 1.24 15.34 32.33
C GLY A 40 1.68 13.88 32.33
N ILE A 41 0.97 13.07 33.12
CA ILE A 41 1.05 11.60 33.14
C ILE A 41 0.98 10.96 31.74
N PRO A 42 0.16 11.43 30.78
CA PRO A 42 0.09 10.83 29.44
C PRO A 42 1.42 10.81 28.68
N LEU A 43 2.26 11.85 28.86
CA LEU A 43 3.57 11.92 28.21
C LEU A 43 4.52 10.85 28.77
N LEU A 44 4.55 10.69 30.08
CA LEU A 44 5.37 9.66 30.76
C LEU A 44 4.98 8.25 30.31
N ILE A 45 3.68 7.97 30.19
CA ILE A 45 3.20 6.67 29.70
C ILE A 45 3.73 6.42 28.28
N CYS A 46 3.68 7.41 27.39
CA CYS A 46 4.19 7.27 26.03
C CYS A 46 5.71 7.03 26.02
N GLU A 47 6.47 7.78 26.81
CA GLU A 47 7.93 7.66 26.89
C GLU A 47 8.37 6.28 27.41
N TRP A 48 7.83 5.83 28.53
CA TRP A 48 8.14 4.52 29.10
C TRP A 48 7.71 3.38 28.18
N SER A 49 6.56 3.51 27.51
CA SER A 49 6.12 2.52 26.53
C SER A 49 7.06 2.44 25.33
N LEU A 50 7.53 3.58 24.81
CA LEU A 50 8.52 3.59 23.72
C LEU A 50 9.86 2.98 24.15
N PHE A 51 10.32 3.31 25.36
CA PHE A 51 11.53 2.74 25.93
C PHE A 51 11.43 1.22 26.10
N LEU A 52 10.28 0.72 26.59
CA LEU A 52 10.06 -0.71 26.81
C LEU A 52 9.90 -1.51 25.52
N LEU A 53 9.28 -0.93 24.48
CA LEU A 53 9.04 -1.60 23.20
C LEU A 53 10.28 -1.62 22.30
N TYR A 54 11.19 -0.64 22.44
CA TYR A 54 12.37 -0.53 21.57
C TYR A 54 13.32 -1.76 21.60
N PRO A 55 13.63 -2.36 22.77
CA PRO A 55 14.42 -3.59 22.86
C PRO A 55 13.90 -4.75 22.01
N CYS A 56 12.59 -4.86 21.75
CA CYS A 56 12.03 -5.90 20.90
C CYS A 56 12.61 -5.85 19.47
N PHE A 57 12.78 -4.64 18.91
CA PHE A 57 13.35 -4.43 17.58
C PHE A 57 14.86 -4.69 17.55
N MET A 58 15.57 -4.33 18.63
CA MET A 58 16.98 -4.65 18.80
C MET A 58 17.22 -6.16 18.81
N ILE A 59 16.42 -6.89 19.58
CA ILE A 59 16.50 -8.37 19.67
C ILE A 59 16.21 -8.99 18.31
N GLU A 60 15.17 -8.56 17.60
CA GLU A 60 14.87 -9.05 16.25
C GLU A 60 16.05 -8.82 15.30
N ALA A 61 16.60 -7.61 15.28
CA ALA A 61 17.75 -7.28 14.44
C ALA A 61 18.99 -8.14 14.78
N MET A 62 19.28 -8.35 16.06
CA MET A 62 20.37 -9.22 16.52
C MET A 62 20.17 -10.68 16.11
N VAL A 63 18.95 -11.22 16.26
CA VAL A 63 18.62 -12.60 15.87
C VAL A 63 18.81 -12.79 14.37
N HIS A 64 18.32 -11.87 13.55
CA HIS A 64 18.48 -11.96 12.10
C HIS A 64 19.91 -11.71 11.60
N LEU A 65 20.71 -10.93 12.35
CA LEU A 65 22.14 -10.77 12.08
C LEU A 65 22.90 -12.06 12.41
N ALA A 66 22.64 -12.67 13.57
CA ALA A 66 23.25 -13.93 13.99
C ALA A 66 22.89 -15.10 13.06
N LEU A 67 21.67 -15.10 12.51
CA LEU A 67 21.22 -16.10 11.54
C LEU A 67 21.75 -15.88 10.10
N GLY A 68 22.53 -14.82 9.86
CA GLY A 68 23.13 -14.54 8.55
C GLY A 68 22.09 -14.24 7.45
N SER A 69 21.02 -13.53 7.79
CA SER A 69 19.95 -13.24 6.83
C SER A 69 20.43 -12.40 5.64
N PRO A 70 19.97 -12.69 4.40
CA PRO A 70 20.44 -12.00 3.19
C PRO A 70 20.07 -10.51 3.16
N ARG A 71 19.14 -10.07 4.01
CA ARG A 71 18.59 -8.69 4.06
C ARG A 71 18.83 -7.99 5.39
N TRP A 72 19.93 -8.30 6.07
CA TRP A 72 20.31 -7.68 7.35
C TRP A 72 20.25 -6.14 7.38
N LYS A 73 20.53 -5.45 6.27
CA LYS A 73 20.44 -3.98 6.15
C LYS A 73 19.02 -3.45 6.41
N LEU A 74 17.99 -4.20 5.98
CA LEU A 74 16.59 -3.84 6.23
C LEU A 74 16.24 -3.99 7.71
N ASN A 75 16.83 -4.95 8.42
CA ASN A 75 16.60 -5.12 9.86
C ASN A 75 17.25 -4.00 10.68
N LEU A 76 18.41 -3.50 10.26
CA LEU A 76 18.97 -2.28 10.83
C LEU A 76 18.07 -1.07 10.56
N LEU A 77 17.48 -0.98 9.36
CA LEU A 77 16.52 0.08 9.06
C LEU A 77 15.26 -0.01 9.94
N TYR A 78 14.75 -1.22 10.18
CA TYR A 78 13.62 -1.44 11.09
C TYR A 78 13.99 -1.14 12.55
N CYS A 79 15.23 -1.39 12.97
CA CYS A 79 15.70 -0.98 14.27
C CYS A 79 15.75 0.56 14.40
N LEU A 80 16.24 1.25 13.37
CA LEU A 80 16.31 2.72 13.36
C LEU A 80 14.94 3.39 13.24
N VAL A 81 14.04 2.80 12.43
CA VAL A 81 12.69 3.31 12.19
C VAL A 81 11.69 2.17 12.40
N PRO A 82 11.34 1.86 13.67
CA PRO A 82 10.47 0.73 14.03
C PRO A 82 9.14 0.67 13.30
N PRO A 83 8.43 1.79 13.05
CA PRO A 83 7.16 1.73 12.32
C PRO A 83 7.27 1.17 10.90
N LEU A 84 8.43 1.24 10.23
CA LEU A 84 8.61 0.66 8.89
C LEU A 84 8.55 -0.87 8.88
N ARG A 85 8.63 -1.51 10.06
CA ARG A 85 8.46 -2.95 10.22
C ARG A 85 7.01 -3.42 10.02
N ILE A 86 6.04 -2.51 10.13
CA ILE A 86 4.61 -2.79 9.89
C ILE A 86 4.45 -3.32 8.47
N THR A 87 3.88 -4.51 8.34
CA THR A 87 3.70 -5.21 7.04
C THR A 87 4.99 -5.39 6.24
N ALA A 88 6.15 -5.51 6.91
CA ALA A 88 7.40 -5.77 6.19
C ALA A 88 7.34 -7.07 5.39
N ARG A 89 8.05 -7.07 4.26
CA ARG A 89 8.13 -8.24 3.36
C ARG A 89 9.00 -9.33 3.97
N ASP A 90 8.66 -10.57 3.67
CA ASP A 90 9.42 -11.78 4.03
C ASP A 90 10.92 -11.60 3.76
N GLN A 91 11.74 -11.97 4.74
CA GLN A 91 13.19 -11.85 4.69
C GLN A 91 13.82 -12.74 3.62
N MET A 92 13.17 -13.86 3.28
CA MET A 92 13.65 -14.82 2.30
C MET A 92 13.35 -14.41 0.86
N SER A 93 12.05 -14.28 0.54
CA SER A 93 11.62 -14.01 -0.84
C SER A 93 11.45 -12.51 -1.11
N GLY A 94 10.97 -11.75 -0.12
CA GLY A 94 10.47 -10.38 -0.33
C GLY A 94 9.22 -10.28 -1.15
N ARG A 95 8.50 -11.39 -1.35
CA ARG A 95 7.29 -11.45 -2.16
C ARG A 95 6.03 -11.53 -1.30
N ALA A 96 6.15 -12.10 -0.10
CA ALA A 96 5.03 -12.20 0.85
C ALA A 96 5.09 -11.10 1.91
N ILE A 97 3.91 -10.67 2.36
CA ILE A 97 3.71 -9.76 3.49
C ILE A 97 2.78 -10.46 4.48
N TRP A 98 3.02 -10.26 5.77
CA TRP A 98 2.07 -10.68 6.80
C TRP A 98 1.04 -9.58 7.08
N PHE A 99 -0.24 -9.94 7.01
CA PHE A 99 -1.35 -9.07 7.33
C PHE A 99 -2.25 -9.73 8.39
N PRO A 100 -2.75 -8.99 9.39
CA PRO A 100 -3.48 -9.60 10.53
C PRO A 100 -4.74 -10.36 10.12
N LEU A 101 -5.42 -9.93 9.06
CA LEU A 101 -6.67 -10.55 8.58
C LEU A 101 -6.43 -11.64 7.53
N LEU A 102 -5.31 -11.59 6.79
CA LEU A 102 -5.06 -12.42 5.60
C LEU A 102 -3.83 -13.35 5.78
N ALA A 103 -3.24 -13.35 6.98
CA ALA A 103 -1.99 -14.02 7.30
C ALA A 103 -0.90 -13.70 6.25
N TRP A 104 -0.02 -14.66 5.96
CA TRP A 104 0.99 -14.52 4.92
C TRP A 104 0.35 -14.55 3.54
N SER A 105 0.42 -13.43 2.83
CA SER A 105 -0.12 -13.28 1.48
C SER A 105 0.95 -12.75 0.52
N GLU A 106 0.97 -13.25 -0.71
CA GLU A 106 1.84 -12.71 -1.75
C GLU A 106 1.34 -11.36 -2.26
N VAL A 107 2.28 -10.45 -2.52
CA VAL A 107 1.99 -9.10 -3.00
C VAL A 107 1.73 -9.13 -4.50
N ASP A 108 0.53 -9.57 -4.87
CA ASP A 108 0.05 -9.54 -6.25
C ASP A 108 -0.78 -8.26 -6.56
N LYS A 109 -0.96 -7.94 -7.85
CA LYS A 109 -1.72 -6.77 -8.31
C LYS A 109 -3.16 -6.76 -7.76
N GLN A 110 -3.79 -7.93 -7.63
CA GLN A 110 -5.13 -8.04 -7.07
C GLN A 110 -5.16 -7.66 -5.58
N PHE A 111 -4.20 -8.17 -4.79
CA PHE A 111 -4.02 -7.81 -3.38
C PHE A 111 -3.80 -6.31 -3.21
N CYS A 112 -2.92 -5.72 -4.03
CA CYS A 112 -2.67 -4.27 -4.02
C CYS A 112 -3.95 -3.46 -4.28
N LYS A 113 -4.78 -3.90 -5.24
CA LYS A 113 -6.06 -3.24 -5.57
C LYS A 113 -7.06 -3.35 -4.42
N GLN A 114 -7.14 -4.52 -3.78
CA GLN A 114 -8.06 -4.75 -2.66
C GLN A 114 -7.67 -3.93 -1.44
N VAL A 115 -6.39 -3.94 -1.04
CA VAL A 115 -5.92 -3.13 0.09
C VAL A 115 -6.16 -1.65 -0.18
N ARG A 116 -5.85 -1.16 -1.39
CA ARG A 116 -6.10 0.24 -1.76
C ARG A 116 -7.58 0.62 -1.65
N LYS A 117 -8.49 -0.27 -2.04
CA LYS A 117 -9.94 -0.03 -1.91
C LYS A 117 -10.35 -0.01 -0.43
N THR A 118 -9.91 -0.98 0.36
CA THR A 118 -10.25 -1.08 1.79
C THR A 118 -9.75 0.13 2.58
N PHE A 119 -8.54 0.64 2.30
CA PHE A 119 -7.97 1.79 3.01
C PHE A 119 -8.49 3.14 2.51
N SER A 120 -9.07 3.21 1.31
CA SER A 120 -9.59 4.49 0.76
C SER A 120 -10.75 5.09 1.58
N ALA A 121 -11.63 4.25 2.14
CA ALA A 121 -12.77 4.73 2.93
C ALA A 121 -12.38 5.18 4.35
N PRO A 122 -11.59 4.40 5.14
CA PRO A 122 -11.03 4.87 6.40
C PRO A 122 -10.21 6.15 6.26
N MET A 123 -9.39 6.25 5.20
CA MET A 123 -8.63 7.48 4.91
C MET A 123 -9.56 8.69 4.76
N LEU A 124 -10.66 8.55 4.01
CA LEU A 124 -11.61 9.63 3.78
C LEU A 124 -12.32 10.04 5.07
N LEU A 125 -12.73 9.07 5.90
CA LEU A 125 -13.38 9.36 7.18
C LEU A 125 -12.45 10.14 8.10
N ILE A 126 -11.20 9.69 8.23
CA ILE A 126 -10.20 10.36 9.08
C ILE A 126 -9.84 11.72 8.51
N ALA A 127 -9.74 11.84 7.18
CA ALA A 127 -9.53 13.11 6.50
C ALA A 127 -10.67 14.10 6.78
N LEU A 128 -11.92 13.63 6.77
CA LEU A 128 -13.08 14.43 7.11
C LEU A 128 -13.05 14.86 8.58
N LEU A 129 -12.62 13.97 9.49
CA LEU A 129 -12.52 14.24 10.93
C LEU A 129 -11.46 15.30 11.29
N VAL A 130 -10.47 15.52 10.42
CA VAL A 130 -9.50 16.61 10.60
C VAL A 130 -10.17 17.98 10.53
N LEU A 131 -11.20 18.16 9.69
CA LEU A 131 -11.90 19.44 9.54
C LEU A 131 -12.60 19.92 10.82
N PRO A 132 -13.47 19.13 11.48
CA PRO A 132 -14.11 19.54 12.72
C PRO A 132 -13.09 19.69 13.85
N LEU A 133 -12.05 18.85 13.91
CA LEU A 133 -11.00 19.02 14.92
C LEU A 133 -10.25 20.35 14.73
N PHE A 134 -9.88 20.69 13.50
CA PHE A 134 -9.21 21.94 13.18
C PHE A 134 -10.10 23.15 13.42
N ALA A 135 -11.39 23.05 13.08
CA ALA A 135 -12.38 24.09 13.40
C ALA A 135 -12.50 24.28 14.91
N ALA A 136 -12.58 23.19 15.68
CA ALA A 136 -12.69 23.26 17.13
C ALA A 136 -11.45 23.91 17.77
N GLU A 137 -10.24 23.55 17.30
CA GLU A 137 -8.98 24.16 17.74
C GLU A 137 -8.94 25.67 17.43
N HIS A 138 -9.55 26.10 16.32
CA HIS A 138 -9.55 27.51 15.91
C HIS A 138 -10.59 28.35 16.67
N TYR A 139 -11.82 27.87 16.84
CA TYR A 139 -12.89 28.62 17.49
C TYR A 139 -12.77 28.64 19.02
N TRP A 140 -12.25 27.56 19.63
CA TRP A 140 -12.16 27.41 21.09
C TRP A 140 -10.73 27.46 21.62
N SER A 141 -9.81 28.12 20.90
CA SER A 141 -8.38 28.18 21.26
C SER A 141 -8.13 28.70 22.67
N GLU A 142 -8.92 29.67 23.14
CA GLU A 142 -8.83 30.24 24.50
C GLU A 142 -9.22 29.23 25.58
N GLN A 143 -10.28 28.46 25.33
CA GLN A 143 -10.82 27.49 26.30
C GLN A 143 -9.92 26.25 26.40
N ILE A 144 -9.33 25.83 25.27
CA ILE A 144 -8.37 24.74 25.23
C ILE A 144 -7.11 25.11 26.03
N GLN A 145 -6.63 26.35 25.94
CA GLN A 145 -5.47 26.82 26.71
C GLN A 145 -5.78 27.00 28.19
N ALA A 146 -7.03 27.31 28.55
CA ALA A 146 -7.45 27.47 29.94
C ALA A 146 -7.52 26.14 30.72
N SER A 147 -7.66 25.00 30.04
CA SER A 147 -7.79 23.69 30.68
C SER A 147 -6.73 22.69 30.18
N PRO A 148 -5.79 22.25 31.03
CA PRO A 148 -4.78 21.27 30.65
C PRO A 148 -5.37 19.97 30.08
N MET A 149 -6.51 19.53 30.61
CA MET A 149 -7.19 18.31 30.14
C MET A 149 -7.73 18.44 28.71
N LEU A 150 -8.28 19.60 28.35
CA LEU A 150 -8.76 19.84 26.98
C LEU A 150 -7.60 19.95 26.00
N ALA A 151 -6.50 20.56 26.43
CA ALA A 151 -5.27 20.65 25.65
C ALA A 151 -4.71 19.24 25.34
N ASP A 152 -4.58 18.38 26.36
CA ASP A 152 -4.12 17.00 26.20
C ASP A 152 -5.07 16.18 25.31
N LEU A 153 -6.38 16.29 25.51
CA LEU A 153 -7.36 15.57 24.68
C LEU A 153 -7.26 15.97 23.21
N THR A 154 -7.09 17.27 22.94
CA THR A 154 -6.93 17.80 21.58
C THR A 154 -5.61 17.33 20.97
N ALA A 155 -4.53 17.27 21.75
CA ALA A 155 -3.24 16.73 21.32
C ALA A 155 -3.32 15.23 21.00
N ILE A 156 -4.00 14.44 21.84
CA ILE A 156 -4.24 13.00 21.62
C ILE A 156 -5.08 12.78 20.36
N ALA A 157 -6.16 13.55 20.16
CA ALA A 157 -6.99 13.48 18.96
C ALA A 157 -6.18 13.82 17.69
N THR A 158 -5.33 14.84 17.77
CA THR A 158 -4.44 15.21 16.66
C THR A 158 -3.39 14.13 16.40
N GLY A 159 -2.83 13.54 17.46
CA GLY A 159 -1.91 12.41 17.39
C GLY A 159 -2.57 11.17 16.77
N PHE A 160 -3.84 10.89 17.09
CA PHE A 160 -4.59 9.78 16.51
C PHE A 160 -4.80 9.94 15.00
N ILE A 161 -5.13 11.15 14.54
CA ILE A 161 -5.22 11.46 13.11
C ILE A 161 -3.87 11.24 12.42
N TRP A 162 -2.78 11.74 13.02
CA TRP A 162 -1.43 11.54 12.48
C TRP A 162 -1.05 10.06 12.44
N PHE A 163 -1.36 9.31 13.51
CA PHE A 163 -1.15 7.87 13.59
C PHE A 163 -1.83 7.16 12.42
N ALA A 164 -3.10 7.47 12.17
CA ALA A 164 -3.85 6.82 11.11
C ALA A 164 -3.30 7.13 9.71
N PHE A 165 -2.96 8.40 9.43
CA PHE A 165 -2.31 8.75 8.16
C PHE A 165 -0.96 8.07 7.98
N THR A 166 -0.18 7.99 9.05
CA THR A 166 1.15 7.39 9.03
C THR A 166 1.06 5.88 8.83
N LEU A 167 0.15 5.22 9.54
CA LEU A 167 -0.13 3.79 9.40
C LEU A 167 -0.56 3.46 7.97
N GLU A 168 -1.51 4.20 7.42
CA GLU A 168 -1.96 4.01 6.04
C GLU A 168 -0.80 4.18 5.05
N PHE A 169 -0.02 5.24 5.20
CA PHE A 169 1.11 5.51 4.32
C PHE A 169 2.16 4.40 4.38
N ILE A 170 2.47 3.89 5.58
CA ILE A 170 3.40 2.77 5.80
C ILE A 170 2.87 1.48 5.15
N ILE A 171 1.57 1.20 5.26
CA ILE A 171 0.98 0.01 4.63
C ILE A 171 1.06 0.14 3.10
N MET A 172 0.70 1.31 2.54
CA MET A 172 0.70 1.50 1.08
C MET A 172 2.11 1.45 0.49
N ILE A 173 3.11 2.05 1.15
CA ILE A 173 4.51 2.00 0.69
C ILE A 173 5.08 0.57 0.79
N SER A 174 4.66 -0.23 1.78
CA SER A 174 5.16 -1.62 1.92
C SER A 174 4.68 -2.52 0.77
N ILE A 175 3.44 -2.33 0.36
CA ILE A 175 2.78 -3.09 -0.70
C ILE A 175 3.28 -2.67 -2.08
N GLU A 176 3.56 -1.39 -2.30
CA GLU A 176 4.04 -0.91 -3.59
C GLU A 176 5.43 -1.47 -3.94
N GLN A 177 5.63 -1.92 -5.19
CA GLN A 177 6.92 -2.47 -5.63
C GLN A 177 7.99 -1.37 -5.76
N LYS A 178 7.60 -0.18 -6.22
CA LYS A 178 8.49 0.98 -6.40
C LYS A 178 8.23 2.04 -5.31
N ARG A 179 8.77 1.79 -4.11
CA ARG A 179 8.57 2.63 -2.91
C ARG A 179 8.90 4.11 -3.14
N LEU A 180 9.98 4.40 -3.88
CA LEU A 180 10.40 5.78 -4.15
C LEU A 180 9.44 6.51 -5.10
N ASP A 181 8.95 5.82 -6.14
CA ASP A 181 7.97 6.40 -7.07
C ASP A 181 6.66 6.70 -6.34
N TYR A 182 6.28 5.84 -5.40
CA TYR A 182 5.14 6.08 -4.52
C TYR A 182 5.32 7.34 -3.69
N CYS A 183 6.46 7.49 -2.99
CA CYS A 183 6.76 8.68 -2.20
C CYS A 183 6.74 9.96 -3.03
N ARG A 184 7.26 9.93 -4.26
CA ARG A 184 7.23 11.08 -5.18
C ARG A 184 5.81 11.43 -5.61
N LYS A 185 4.98 10.43 -5.90
CA LYS A 185 3.58 10.62 -6.28
C LYS A 185 2.72 11.13 -5.13
N HIS A 186 3.04 10.72 -3.91
CA HIS A 186 2.34 11.06 -2.67
C HIS A 186 3.17 11.97 -1.76
N TRP A 187 3.93 12.90 -2.34
CA TRP A 187 4.86 13.75 -1.61
C TRP A 187 4.16 14.64 -0.57
N ILE A 188 2.91 15.03 -0.81
CA ILE A 188 2.11 15.82 0.14
C ILE A 188 1.81 14.99 1.40
N ASP A 189 1.44 13.71 1.23
CA ASP A 189 1.15 12.81 2.35
C ASP A 189 2.41 12.59 3.19
N LEU A 190 3.53 12.36 2.51
CA LEU A 190 4.83 12.25 3.17
C LEU A 190 5.18 13.55 3.92
N ALA A 191 4.97 14.72 3.33
CA ALA A 191 5.22 16.00 3.99
C ALA A 191 4.35 16.19 5.24
N VAL A 192 3.07 15.84 5.18
CA VAL A 192 2.15 15.90 6.34
C VAL A 192 2.62 15.00 7.49
N ILE A 193 3.15 13.82 7.17
CA ILE A 193 3.66 12.86 8.17
C ILE A 193 5.01 13.32 8.74
N CYS A 194 5.93 13.76 7.90
CA CYS A 194 7.29 14.12 8.30
C CYS A 194 7.35 15.46 9.05
N LEU A 195 6.45 16.41 8.78
CA LEU A 195 6.57 17.75 9.33
C LEU A 195 6.50 17.80 10.87
N PRO A 196 5.58 17.10 11.55
CA PRO A 196 5.59 17.00 13.02
C PRO A 196 6.91 16.41 13.54
N MET A 197 7.50 15.44 12.83
CA MET A 197 8.79 14.85 13.22
C MET A 197 9.93 15.86 13.11
N VAL A 198 9.93 16.71 12.07
CA VAL A 198 10.93 17.78 11.90
C VAL A 198 10.79 18.83 13.01
N ALA A 199 9.56 19.18 13.40
CA ALA A 199 9.32 20.08 14.53
C ALA A 199 9.88 19.50 15.84
N PHE A 200 9.69 18.20 16.06
CA PHE A 200 10.23 17.48 17.21
C PHE A 200 11.76 17.38 17.20
N LEU A 201 12.37 17.03 16.06
CA LEU A 201 13.83 16.86 15.95
C LEU A 201 14.59 18.16 16.26
N ARG A 202 13.94 19.29 16.02
CA ARG A 202 14.45 20.61 16.33
C ARG A 202 14.65 20.85 17.83
N PHE A 203 13.88 20.20 18.70
CA PHE A 203 14.06 20.27 20.14
C PHE A 203 15.43 19.74 20.57
N PHE A 204 16.00 18.80 19.81
CA PHE A 204 17.36 18.29 20.05
C PHE A 204 18.46 19.17 19.46
N THR A 205 18.15 20.06 18.52
CA THR A 205 19.14 20.95 17.90
C THR A 205 19.07 22.35 18.51
N THR A 206 20.03 22.70 19.37
CA THR A 206 20.24 24.04 19.98
C THR A 206 20.61 25.13 18.96
N THR A 207 20.24 24.99 17.69
CA THR A 207 20.62 25.92 16.62
C THR A 207 19.46 26.87 16.32
N SER A 208 19.50 28.03 16.96
CA SER A 208 18.56 29.16 16.88
C SER A 208 18.32 29.74 15.46
N LYS A 209 19.12 29.35 14.45
CA LYS A 209 18.97 29.84 13.07
C LYS A 209 17.73 29.32 12.33
N LEU A 210 17.05 28.31 12.87
CA LEU A 210 15.86 27.72 12.25
C LEU A 210 14.53 28.41 12.63
N LEU A 211 14.52 29.54 13.36
CA LEU A 211 13.28 30.22 13.81
C LEU A 211 12.32 30.59 12.69
N ARG A 212 12.83 30.84 11.47
CA ARG A 212 11.99 31.10 10.29
C ARG A 212 11.10 29.92 9.85
N LEU A 213 11.38 28.69 10.28
CA LEU A 213 10.54 27.51 10.01
C LEU A 213 9.33 27.37 10.95
N GLN A 214 9.25 28.15 12.03
CA GLN A 214 8.08 28.10 12.94
C GLN A 214 6.81 28.63 12.25
N GLN A 215 6.97 29.58 11.32
CA GLN A 215 5.88 30.02 10.45
C GLN A 215 5.44 28.89 9.50
N LEU A 216 6.37 28.07 9.00
CA LEU A 216 6.07 26.89 8.18
C LEU A 216 5.35 25.79 8.98
N ALA A 217 5.62 25.65 10.28
CA ALA A 217 4.88 24.75 11.16
C ALA A 217 3.43 25.22 11.40
N ARG A 218 3.18 26.53 11.53
CA ARG A 218 1.80 27.07 11.50
C ARG A 218 1.14 26.81 10.13
N SER A 219 1.89 26.96 9.03
CA SER A 219 1.44 26.62 7.68
C SER A 219 1.23 25.12 7.46
N ALA A 220 1.81 24.25 8.28
CA ALA A 220 1.62 22.80 8.20
C ALA A 220 0.18 22.37 8.40
N ARG A 221 -0.56 23.10 9.24
CA ARG A 221 -2.00 22.87 9.43
C ARG A 221 -2.78 23.16 8.14
N ILE A 222 -2.36 24.17 7.37
CA ILE A 222 -2.91 24.47 6.04
C ILE A 222 -2.49 23.42 5.01
N PHE A 223 -1.26 22.90 5.08
CA PHE A 223 -0.80 21.82 4.21
C PHE A 223 -1.51 20.48 4.48
N ARG A 224 -1.85 20.20 5.74
CA ARG A 224 -2.77 19.10 6.09
C ARG A 224 -4.07 19.30 5.32
N LEU A 225 -4.72 20.46 5.45
CA LEU A 225 -5.93 20.81 4.71
C LEU A 225 -5.81 20.59 3.19
N LYS A 226 -4.69 20.99 2.57
CA LYS A 226 -4.44 20.78 1.14
C LYS A 226 -4.30 19.30 0.75
N SER A 227 -3.64 18.47 1.58
CA SER A 227 -3.64 17.01 1.42
C SER A 227 -5.06 16.45 1.48
N LEU A 228 -5.88 16.95 2.42
CA LEU A 228 -7.27 16.52 2.57
C LEU A 228 -8.08 16.86 1.32
N VAL A 229 -7.96 18.07 0.79
CA VAL A 229 -8.69 18.50 -0.43
C VAL A 229 -8.32 17.64 -1.62
N MET A 230 -7.03 17.30 -1.81
CA MET A 230 -6.62 16.41 -2.90
C MET A 230 -7.14 14.98 -2.74
N LYS A 231 -7.21 14.48 -1.50
CA LYS A 231 -7.78 13.16 -1.19
C LYS A 231 -9.29 13.13 -1.37
N LEU A 232 -10.00 14.14 -0.86
CA LEU A 232 -11.43 14.37 -1.06
C LEU A 232 -11.74 14.50 -2.55
N TYR A 233 -10.97 15.27 -3.31
CA TYR A 233 -11.14 15.39 -4.75
C TYR A 233 -10.95 14.05 -5.46
N ARG A 234 -9.93 13.27 -5.09
CA ARG A 234 -9.68 11.95 -5.69
C ARG A 234 -10.75 10.92 -5.30
N ALA A 235 -11.23 10.97 -4.06
CA ALA A 235 -12.29 10.09 -3.57
C ALA A 235 -13.66 10.49 -4.13
N LEU A 236 -13.94 11.78 -4.27
CA LEU A 236 -15.09 12.30 -5.01
C LEU A 236 -15.01 11.92 -6.47
N LEU A 237 -13.85 11.98 -7.11
CA LEU A 237 -13.69 11.47 -8.47
C LEU A 237 -13.92 9.97 -8.54
N ILE A 238 -13.41 9.18 -7.59
CA ILE A 238 -13.68 7.74 -7.56
C ILE A 238 -15.15 7.49 -7.26
N LEU A 239 -15.80 8.26 -6.40
CA LEU A 239 -17.21 8.13 -6.05
C LEU A 239 -18.11 8.60 -7.18
N GLU A 240 -17.80 9.70 -7.87
CA GLU A 240 -18.48 10.17 -9.07
C GLU A 240 -18.22 9.23 -10.23
N ILE A 241 -17.00 8.71 -10.42
CA ILE A 241 -16.71 7.73 -11.47
C ILE A 241 -17.41 6.42 -11.15
N VAL A 242 -17.39 5.95 -9.90
CA VAL A 242 -18.10 4.75 -9.46
C VAL A 242 -19.60 4.97 -9.59
N ASN A 243 -20.15 6.12 -9.19
CA ASN A 243 -21.57 6.40 -9.31
C ASN A 243 -21.98 6.60 -10.79
N ARG A 244 -21.13 7.22 -11.60
CA ARG A 244 -21.32 7.44 -13.04
C ARG A 244 -21.09 6.17 -13.87
N PHE A 245 -20.31 5.20 -13.42
CA PHE A 245 -20.14 3.90 -14.07
C PHE A 245 -21.09 2.82 -13.54
N LEU A 246 -21.46 2.88 -12.27
CA LEU A 246 -22.32 1.88 -11.63
C LEU A 246 -23.81 2.15 -11.90
N HIS A 247 -24.21 3.41 -12.15
CA HIS A 247 -25.62 3.76 -12.45
C HIS A 247 -25.90 4.20 -13.90
N ARG A 248 -24.94 4.30 -14.83
CA ARG A 248 -25.22 4.79 -16.20
C ARG A 248 -25.66 3.69 -17.20
N ASN A 249 -26.43 2.71 -16.73
CA ASN A 249 -27.09 1.61 -17.47
C ASN A 249 -26.27 0.31 -17.61
N PRO A 250 -26.32 -0.59 -16.61
CA PRO A 250 -25.90 -1.99 -16.80
C PRO A 250 -26.57 -2.65 -18.01
N GLU A 251 -27.82 -2.28 -18.32
CA GLU A 251 -28.58 -2.79 -19.47
C GLU A 251 -27.93 -2.47 -20.82
N LYS A 252 -27.48 -1.22 -21.03
CA LYS A 252 -26.80 -0.85 -22.28
C LYS A 252 -25.45 -1.55 -22.43
N ARG A 253 -24.82 -1.92 -21.31
CA ARG A 253 -23.56 -2.66 -21.32
C ARG A 253 -23.78 -4.14 -21.61
N ILE A 254 -24.87 -4.72 -21.10
CA ILE A 254 -25.30 -6.08 -21.49
C ILE A 254 -25.63 -6.12 -22.98
N ALA A 255 -26.46 -5.19 -23.47
CA ALA A 255 -26.80 -5.13 -24.90
C ALA A 255 -25.57 -5.00 -25.82
N ARG A 256 -24.59 -4.17 -25.46
CA ARG A 256 -23.33 -4.05 -26.22
C ARG A 256 -22.47 -5.32 -26.13
N LEU A 257 -22.48 -6.03 -25.01
CA LEU A 257 -21.75 -7.28 -24.85
C LEU A 257 -22.41 -8.42 -25.62
N GLU A 258 -23.74 -8.46 -25.70
CA GLU A 258 -24.50 -9.39 -26.54
C GLU A 258 -24.23 -9.16 -28.03
N GLU A 259 -24.20 -7.90 -28.48
CA GLU A 259 -23.85 -7.54 -29.86
C GLU A 259 -22.42 -8.00 -30.22
N LEU A 260 -21.45 -7.75 -29.33
CA LEU A 260 -20.07 -8.24 -29.47
C LEU A 260 -19.98 -9.78 -29.45
N LEU A 261 -20.84 -10.46 -28.70
CA LEU A 261 -20.88 -11.92 -28.65
C LEU A 261 -21.31 -12.48 -30.01
N ILE A 262 -22.39 -11.94 -30.58
CA ILE A 262 -22.92 -12.35 -31.89
C ILE A 262 -21.87 -12.14 -33.00
N GLU A 263 -21.19 -10.99 -33.02
CA GLU A 263 -20.15 -10.70 -34.00
C GLU A 263 -18.99 -11.72 -33.92
N LYS A 264 -18.57 -12.07 -32.70
CA LYS A 264 -17.47 -13.03 -32.48
C LYS A 264 -17.87 -14.46 -32.79
N GLU A 265 -19.12 -14.85 -32.55
CA GLU A 265 -19.64 -16.15 -32.98
C GLU A 265 -19.61 -16.27 -34.51
N HIS A 266 -20.00 -15.22 -35.22
CA HIS A 266 -19.92 -15.17 -36.69
C HIS A 266 -18.49 -15.27 -37.22
N GLU A 267 -17.53 -14.55 -36.61
CA GLU A 267 -16.12 -14.69 -36.93
C GLU A 267 -15.65 -16.14 -36.73
N MET A 268 -15.98 -16.76 -35.58
CA MET A 268 -15.61 -18.15 -35.33
C MET A 268 -16.20 -19.12 -36.35
N GLU A 269 -17.45 -18.94 -36.76
CA GLU A 269 -18.07 -19.77 -37.80
C GLU A 269 -17.37 -19.62 -39.15
N SER A 270 -17.01 -18.38 -39.53
CA SER A 270 -16.29 -18.14 -40.78
C SER A 270 -14.92 -18.83 -40.80
N ILE A 271 -14.19 -18.76 -39.68
CA ILE A 271 -12.89 -19.43 -39.51
C ILE A 271 -13.07 -20.95 -39.56
N ARG A 272 -14.12 -21.50 -38.92
CA ARG A 272 -14.41 -22.94 -38.99
C ARG A 272 -14.73 -23.39 -40.40
N ALA A 273 -15.50 -22.60 -41.16
CA ALA A 273 -15.81 -22.91 -42.55
C ALA A 273 -14.55 -22.88 -43.43
N GLU A 274 -13.66 -21.91 -43.23
CA GLU A 274 -12.38 -21.84 -43.92
C GLU A 274 -11.49 -23.03 -43.58
N MET A 275 -11.43 -23.43 -42.31
CA MET A 275 -10.75 -24.66 -41.89
C MET A 275 -11.34 -25.90 -42.55
N ALA A 276 -12.67 -26.01 -42.65
CA ALA A 276 -13.34 -27.14 -43.28
C ALA A 276 -13.01 -27.22 -44.79
N LEU A 277 -13.09 -26.10 -45.51
CA LEU A 277 -12.73 -26.03 -46.94
C LEU A 277 -11.26 -26.36 -47.18
N LEU A 278 -10.36 -25.84 -46.34
CA LEU A 278 -8.93 -26.18 -46.42
C LEU A 278 -8.69 -27.66 -46.13
N SER A 279 -9.40 -28.24 -45.16
CA SER A 279 -9.29 -29.66 -44.84
C SER A 279 -9.80 -30.56 -45.98
N GLU A 280 -10.90 -30.17 -46.63
CA GLU A 280 -11.43 -30.87 -47.81
C GLU A 280 -10.46 -30.75 -48.99
N ARG A 281 -9.90 -29.56 -49.23
CA ARG A 281 -8.89 -29.35 -50.27
C ARG A 281 -7.62 -30.18 -50.03
N ILE A 282 -7.18 -30.29 -48.78
CA ILE A 282 -6.05 -31.16 -48.41
C ILE A 282 -6.42 -32.63 -48.67
N ALA A 283 -7.64 -33.06 -48.31
CA ALA A 283 -8.11 -34.43 -48.56
C ALA A 283 -8.20 -34.76 -50.06
N VAL A 284 -8.69 -33.84 -50.89
CA VAL A 284 -8.74 -34.01 -52.35
C VAL A 284 -7.34 -34.04 -52.95
N ASN A 285 -6.44 -33.12 -52.57
CA ASN A 285 -5.06 -33.13 -53.04
C ASN A 285 -4.30 -34.41 -52.62
N SER A 286 -4.57 -34.97 -51.44
CA SER A 286 -3.96 -36.24 -51.02
C SER A 286 -4.47 -37.44 -51.83
N LEU A 287 -5.70 -37.40 -52.33
CA LEU A 287 -6.25 -38.45 -53.20
C LEU A 287 -5.69 -38.34 -54.64
N ASP A 288 -5.41 -37.12 -55.11
CA ASP A 288 -4.77 -36.90 -56.42
C ASP A 288 -3.29 -37.34 -56.41
N GLU A 289 -2.53 -37.07 -55.34
CA GLU A 289 -1.13 -37.55 -55.19
C GLU A 289 -1.03 -39.09 -55.13
N ASP A 290 -1.98 -39.77 -54.51
CA ASP A 290 -2.03 -41.24 -54.50
C ASP A 290 -2.38 -41.82 -55.88
N SER A 291 -3.14 -41.08 -56.72
CA SER A 291 -3.51 -41.51 -58.07
C SER A 291 -2.39 -41.34 -59.12
N GLU A 292 -1.52 -40.34 -58.98
CA GLU A 292 -0.34 -40.18 -59.86
C GLU A 292 0.76 -41.20 -59.56
N THR A 293 0.78 -41.77 -58.36
CA THR A 293 1.80 -42.75 -57.95
C THR A 293 1.48 -44.19 -58.42
N GLU A 294 0.24 -44.47 -58.84
CA GLU A 294 -0.22 -45.83 -59.20
C GLU A 294 -0.18 -46.14 -60.72
N VAL A 295 0.27 -45.20 -61.56
CA VAL A 295 0.39 -45.42 -63.02
C VAL A 295 1.87 -45.47 -63.45
N LEU A 296 2.60 -46.50 -63.03
CA LEU A 296 3.69 -47.05 -63.83
C LEU A 296 4.12 -48.47 -63.39
N PRO A 297 3.54 -49.52 -64.01
CA PRO A 297 4.19 -50.82 -64.06
C PRO A 297 4.57 -51.24 -65.49
N LEU A 298 5.87 -51.57 -65.61
CA LEU A 298 6.43 -52.77 -66.29
C LEU A 298 6.62 -52.71 -67.84
N PRO A 299 7.32 -53.68 -68.48
CA PRO A 299 8.73 -54.06 -68.32
C PRO A 299 9.45 -54.42 -69.67
N GLN A 300 10.78 -54.59 -69.62
CA GLN A 300 11.66 -55.43 -70.48
C GLN A 300 11.64 -55.36 -72.03
N LYS A 301 12.82 -55.19 -72.66
CA LYS A 301 13.50 -56.26 -73.46
C LYS A 301 14.88 -55.90 -74.06
N LYS A 302 15.83 -56.79 -73.77
CA LYS A 302 16.97 -57.38 -74.54
C LYS A 302 17.44 -56.84 -75.91
N ALA A 303 18.76 -57.07 -76.09
CA ALA A 303 19.54 -57.25 -77.33
C ALA A 303 19.90 -55.94 -78.06
N ALA A 304 21.13 -55.68 -78.51
CA ALA A 304 22.27 -56.53 -78.86
C ALA A 304 23.60 -55.79 -78.60
#